data_AF-A0A7W0V682-F1
#
_entry.id   AF-A0A7W0V682-F1
#
_cell.length_a   1.000
_cell.length_b   1.000
_cell.length_c   1.000
_cell.angle_alpha   90.00
_cell.angle_beta   90.00
_cell.angle_gamma   90.00
#
_symmetry.space_group_name_H-M   'P 1'
#
loop_
_entity.id
_entity.type
_entity.pdbx_description
1 polymer ?
#
loop_
_entity_poly.entity_id
_entity_poly.type
_entity_poly.pdbx_seq_one_letter_code
_entity_poly.pdbx_strand_id
1 'polypeptide(L)'
;EAVPLLLETFSFAIELFIYLFSSFYLVVYGPRFLQFARDAINRRYHREYDRLMSDVNRTLGAYLRGQAILVIIMSTASYIALRILDIDYALSVAVATGFLELIPLIGPWTAGGIAVTIALFQPTAPFDWSNTTLAIVIGFIYFALRQLEDAFVIPLVIGRFVHLNPFVVLFVLVIGTSVAGPLGLILSVPLAAVLKIVVQFFHAKLLAREVRSVEEIRSAVDLVQVASTFKDHVNASIVLMIEPGALTWENLPLVQRVAAEAEEHYIVLSAVTPDGIAGTLATAAGIPTTSVPSGRLAVGAQIHAGS
;
A
#
# COMPACT_ATOMS: atom_id res chain seq x y z
N GLU A 1 0.61 -40.55 23.73
CA GLU A 1 1.14 -39.29 23.15
C GLU A 1 1.31 -39.32 21.64
N ALA A 2 1.57 -40.48 20.99
CA ALA A 2 1.72 -40.53 19.53
C ALA A 2 0.43 -40.25 18.72
N VAL A 3 -0.75 -40.62 19.23
CA VAL A 3 -2.03 -40.45 18.50
C VAL A 3 -2.38 -38.96 18.27
N PRO A 4 -2.31 -38.06 19.27
CA PRO A 4 -2.48 -36.63 19.05
C PRO A 4 -1.50 -36.05 18.02
N LEU A 5 -0.22 -36.41 18.10
CA LEU A 5 0.82 -35.94 17.18
C LEU A 5 0.55 -36.36 15.72
N LEU A 6 0.08 -37.60 15.53
CA LEU A 6 -0.29 -38.11 14.21
C LEU A 6 -1.50 -37.37 13.62
N LEU A 7 -2.51 -37.07 14.45
CA LEU A 7 -3.68 -36.31 14.01
C LEU A 7 -3.31 -34.88 13.64
N GLU A 8 -2.46 -34.19 14.42
CA GLU A 8 -1.98 -32.84 14.10
C GLU A 8 -1.16 -32.81 12.81
N THR A 9 -0.25 -33.77 12.63
CA THR A 9 0.56 -33.87 11.41
C THR A 9 -0.31 -34.10 10.17
N PHE A 10 -1.35 -34.93 10.30
CA PHE A 10 -2.30 -35.18 9.22
C PHE A 10 -3.16 -33.95 8.90
N SER A 11 -3.67 -33.25 9.91
CA SER A 11 -4.41 -31.99 9.73
C SER A 11 -3.54 -30.93 9.05
N PHE A 12 -2.30 -30.74 9.52
CA PHE A 12 -1.36 -29.81 8.91
C PHE A 12 -1.09 -30.15 7.44
N ALA A 13 -0.95 -31.44 7.10
CA ALA A 13 -0.75 -31.87 5.72
C ALA A 13 -1.97 -31.56 4.82
N ILE A 14 -3.18 -31.78 5.32
CA ILE A 14 -4.42 -31.42 4.59
C ILE A 14 -4.53 -29.92 4.42
N GLU A 15 -4.30 -29.14 5.48
CA GLU A 15 -4.31 -27.68 5.44
C GLU A 15 -3.32 -27.17 4.41
N LEU A 16 -2.05 -27.63 4.48
CA LEU A 16 -1.01 -27.27 3.52
C LEU A 16 -1.42 -27.59 2.08
N PHE A 17 -2.00 -28.77 1.85
CA PHE A 17 -2.50 -29.17 0.53
C PHE A 17 -3.61 -28.23 0.04
N ILE A 18 -4.61 -27.95 0.88
CA ILE A 18 -5.72 -27.04 0.55
C ILE A 18 -5.16 -25.66 0.22
N TYR A 19 -4.27 -25.11 1.05
CA TYR A 19 -3.70 -23.79 0.83
C TYR A 19 -2.87 -23.71 -0.45
N LEU A 20 -2.05 -24.72 -0.74
CA LEU A 20 -1.27 -24.78 -1.97
C LEU A 20 -2.19 -24.86 -3.20
N PHE A 21 -3.20 -25.73 -3.15
CA PHE A 21 -4.18 -25.90 -4.21
C PHE A 21 -5.01 -24.62 -4.43
N SER A 22 -5.51 -24.00 -3.36
CA SER A 22 -6.25 -22.74 -3.39
C SER A 22 -5.39 -21.60 -3.93
N SER A 23 -4.12 -21.50 -3.50
CA SER A 23 -3.18 -20.50 -4.01
C SER A 23 -2.94 -20.69 -5.51
N PHE A 24 -2.69 -21.92 -5.96
CA PHE A 24 -2.55 -22.22 -7.38
C PHE A 24 -3.80 -21.82 -8.17
N TYR A 25 -4.98 -22.18 -7.69
CA TYR A 25 -6.25 -21.86 -8.36
C TYR A 25 -6.51 -20.35 -8.37
N LEU A 26 -6.21 -19.64 -7.29
CA LEU A 26 -6.30 -18.18 -7.21
C LEU A 26 -5.35 -17.49 -8.18
N VAL A 27 -4.15 -18.03 -8.41
CA VAL A 27 -3.23 -17.48 -9.41
C VAL A 27 -3.76 -17.70 -10.83
N VAL A 28 -4.29 -18.89 -11.13
CA VAL A 28 -4.79 -19.22 -12.47
C VAL A 28 -6.10 -18.50 -12.80
N TYR A 29 -7.04 -18.45 -11.85
CA TYR A 29 -8.40 -17.91 -12.05
C TYR A 29 -8.60 -16.50 -11.47
N GLY A 30 -7.61 -15.96 -10.76
CA GLY A 30 -7.67 -14.64 -10.13
C GLY A 30 -8.07 -13.51 -11.08
N PRO A 31 -7.49 -13.38 -12.28
CA PRO A 31 -7.90 -12.34 -13.23
C PRO A 31 -9.38 -12.43 -13.63
N ARG A 32 -9.92 -13.65 -13.78
CA ARG A 32 -11.33 -13.87 -14.07
C ARG A 32 -12.21 -13.49 -12.88
N PHE A 33 -11.77 -13.80 -11.67
CA PHE A 33 -12.47 -13.42 -10.44
C PHE A 33 -12.54 -11.89 -10.28
N LEU A 34 -11.43 -11.19 -10.56
CA LEU A 34 -11.38 -9.73 -10.52
C LEU A 34 -12.26 -9.07 -11.58
N GLN A 35 -12.36 -9.66 -12.78
CA GLN A 35 -13.29 -9.21 -13.82
C GLN A 35 -14.75 -9.45 -13.41
N PHE A 36 -15.06 -10.62 -12.88
CA PHE A 36 -16.40 -10.92 -12.36
C PHE A 36 -16.81 -9.94 -11.27
N ALA A 37 -15.92 -9.62 -10.32
CA ALA A 37 -16.16 -8.64 -9.28
C ALA A 37 -16.36 -7.22 -9.84
N ARG A 38 -15.63 -6.85 -10.90
CA ARG A 38 -15.82 -5.57 -11.62
C ARG A 38 -17.19 -5.50 -12.28
N ASP A 39 -17.59 -6.57 -12.96
CA ASP A 39 -18.85 -6.63 -13.71
C ASP A 39 -20.09 -6.70 -12.79
N ALA A 40 -19.92 -7.18 -11.55
CA ALA A 40 -20.95 -7.14 -10.52
C ALA A 40 -21.27 -5.72 -10.01
N ILE A 41 -20.39 -4.74 -10.26
CA ILE A 41 -20.56 -3.35 -9.81
C ILE A 41 -21.09 -2.49 -10.98
N ASN A 42 -21.88 -1.46 -10.65
CA ASN A 42 -22.38 -0.49 -11.63
C ASN A 42 -21.21 0.16 -12.42
N ARG A 43 -21.35 0.25 -13.74
CA ARG A 43 -20.38 0.85 -14.68
C ARG A 43 -19.86 2.22 -14.23
N ARG A 44 -20.66 3.02 -13.52
CA ARG A 44 -20.23 4.33 -12.99
C ARG A 44 -19.01 4.25 -12.06
N TYR A 45 -18.80 3.11 -11.41
CA TYR A 45 -17.71 2.89 -10.44
C TYR A 45 -16.55 2.05 -11.00
N HIS A 46 -16.59 1.64 -12.28
CA HIS A 46 -15.53 0.81 -12.86
C HIS A 46 -14.14 1.47 -12.80
N ARG A 47 -14.05 2.77 -13.06
CA ARG A 47 -12.78 3.52 -12.93
C ARG A 47 -12.23 3.50 -11.50
N GLU A 48 -13.11 3.70 -10.52
CA GLU A 48 -12.72 3.69 -9.09
C GLU A 48 -12.28 2.30 -8.65
N TYR A 49 -12.99 1.26 -9.07
CA TYR A 49 -12.63 -0.14 -8.81
C TYR A 49 -11.26 -0.49 -9.41
N ASP A 50 -11.03 -0.12 -10.67
CA ASP A 50 -9.76 -0.41 -11.36
C ASP A 50 -8.58 0.28 -10.65
N ARG A 51 -8.78 1.52 -10.16
CA ARG A 51 -7.78 2.23 -9.33
C ARG A 51 -7.53 1.52 -8.01
N LEU A 52 -8.59 1.19 -7.26
CA LEU A 52 -8.47 0.48 -5.98
C LEU A 52 -7.71 -0.85 -6.12
N MET A 53 -8.05 -1.64 -7.15
CA MET A 53 -7.36 -2.90 -7.43
C MET A 53 -5.91 -2.69 -7.87
N SER A 54 -5.62 -1.62 -8.62
CA SER A 54 -4.26 -1.24 -8.99
C SER A 54 -3.42 -0.90 -7.76
N ASP A 55 -3.96 -0.13 -6.82
CA ASP A 55 -3.27 0.25 -5.58
C ASP A 55 -3.00 -0.97 -4.68
N VAL A 56 -3.98 -1.87 -4.56
CA VAL A 56 -3.83 -3.15 -3.86
C VAL A 56 -2.72 -3.99 -4.50
N ASN A 57 -2.76 -4.17 -5.83
CA ASN A 57 -1.77 -4.96 -6.55
C ASN A 57 -0.36 -4.36 -6.46
N ARG A 58 -0.23 -3.03 -6.58
CA ARG A 58 1.05 -2.33 -6.44
C ARG A 58 1.61 -2.51 -5.02
N THR A 59 0.78 -2.39 -4.00
CA THR A 59 1.19 -2.51 -2.60
C THR A 59 1.59 -3.93 -2.24
N LEU A 60 0.77 -4.92 -2.59
CA LEU A 60 1.10 -6.34 -2.38
C LEU A 60 2.35 -6.75 -3.17
N GLY A 61 2.47 -6.32 -4.43
CA GLY A 61 3.65 -6.59 -5.24
C GLY A 61 4.93 -5.96 -4.67
N ALA A 62 4.85 -4.73 -4.15
CA ALA A 62 5.97 -4.08 -3.49
C ALA A 62 6.36 -4.81 -2.19
N TYR A 63 5.38 -5.20 -1.37
CA TYR A 63 5.60 -5.97 -0.15
C TYR A 63 6.29 -7.30 -0.43
N LEU A 64 5.78 -8.10 -1.38
CA LEU A 64 6.35 -9.41 -1.71
C LEU A 64 7.77 -9.31 -2.29
N ARG A 65 8.03 -8.33 -3.16
CA ARG A 65 9.39 -8.09 -3.67
C ARG A 65 10.33 -7.64 -2.54
N GLY A 66 9.85 -6.76 -1.67
CA GLY A 66 10.61 -6.29 -0.53
C GLY A 66 10.98 -7.43 0.41
N GLN A 67 10.02 -8.30 0.75
CA GLN A 67 10.25 -9.49 1.57
C GLN A 67 11.24 -10.46 0.92
N ALA A 68 11.12 -10.72 -0.39
CA ALA A 68 12.07 -11.59 -1.09
C ALA A 68 13.51 -11.04 -1.03
N ILE A 69 13.68 -9.73 -1.19
CA ILE A 69 14.98 -9.06 -1.04
C ILE A 69 15.47 -9.17 0.40
N LEU A 70 14.60 -8.97 1.40
CA LEU A 70 14.92 -9.05 2.82
C LEU A 70 15.42 -10.45 3.21
N VAL A 71 14.71 -11.50 2.78
CA VAL A 71 15.11 -12.91 2.95
C VAL A 71 16.54 -13.14 2.44
N ILE A 72 16.86 -12.62 1.25
CA ILE A 72 18.18 -12.79 0.63
C ILE A 72 19.25 -12.01 1.42
N ILE A 73 18.99 -10.76 1.77
CA ILE A 73 19.92 -9.91 2.51
C ILE A 73 20.21 -10.54 3.88
N MET A 74 19.17 -10.89 4.63
CA MET A 74 19.31 -11.44 5.98
C MET A 74 19.94 -12.82 5.98
N SER A 75 19.60 -13.69 5.01
CA SER A 75 20.29 -14.97 4.84
C SER A 75 21.77 -14.77 4.55
N THR A 76 22.12 -13.86 3.63
CA THR A 76 23.51 -13.66 3.21
C THR A 76 24.34 -13.03 4.33
N ALA A 77 23.82 -11.98 4.97
CA ALA A 77 24.50 -11.29 6.06
C ALA A 77 24.72 -12.21 7.27
N SER A 78 23.69 -12.99 7.64
CA SER A 78 23.79 -13.97 8.73
C SER A 78 24.77 -15.08 8.36
N TYR A 79 24.74 -15.60 7.13
CA TYR A 79 25.69 -16.62 6.68
C TYR A 79 27.14 -16.16 6.80
N ILE A 80 27.45 -14.94 6.34
CA ILE A 80 28.79 -14.37 6.43
C ILE A 80 29.22 -14.28 7.90
N ALA A 81 28.37 -13.73 8.77
CA ALA A 81 28.69 -13.58 10.19
C ALA A 81 28.90 -14.92 10.91
N LEU A 82 27.98 -15.87 10.69
CA LEU A 82 28.07 -17.23 11.26
C LEU A 82 29.29 -17.98 10.74
N ARG A 83 29.63 -17.81 9.46
CA ARG A 83 30.77 -18.51 8.86
C ARG A 83 32.11 -17.96 9.35
N ILE A 84 32.22 -16.66 9.56
CA ILE A 84 33.43 -16.02 10.14
C ILE A 84 33.67 -16.52 11.57
N LEU A 85 32.59 -16.76 12.32
CA LEU A 85 32.63 -17.26 13.70
C LEU A 85 32.55 -18.79 13.79
N ASP A 86 32.77 -19.49 12.68
CA ASP A 86 32.79 -20.96 12.56
C ASP A 86 31.65 -21.66 13.32
N ILE A 87 30.43 -21.14 13.16
CA ILE A 87 29.24 -21.74 13.75
C ILE A 87 28.81 -22.98 12.96
N ASP A 88 28.51 -24.06 13.69
CA ASP A 88 28.00 -25.29 13.09
C ASP A 88 26.70 -25.03 12.32
N TYR A 89 26.57 -25.66 11.16
CA TYR A 89 25.40 -25.51 10.28
C TYR A 89 25.14 -24.06 9.82
N ALA A 90 26.16 -23.20 9.76
CA ALA A 90 26.04 -21.78 9.39
C ALA A 90 25.12 -21.53 8.18
N LEU A 91 25.25 -22.32 7.10
CA LEU A 91 24.40 -22.18 5.91
C LEU A 91 22.92 -22.47 6.20
N SER A 92 22.64 -23.58 6.89
CA SER A 92 21.27 -23.97 7.22
C SER A 92 20.60 -22.96 8.16
N VAL A 93 21.33 -22.49 9.17
CA VAL A 93 20.84 -21.49 10.13
C VAL A 93 20.61 -20.14 9.44
N ALA A 94 21.50 -19.75 8.53
CA ALA A 94 21.36 -18.52 7.78
C ALA A 94 20.16 -18.54 6.82
N VAL A 95 19.96 -19.65 6.09
CA VAL A 95 18.77 -19.82 5.25
C VAL A 95 17.50 -19.80 6.11
N ALA A 96 17.50 -20.49 7.25
CA ALA A 96 16.38 -20.44 8.19
C ALA A 96 16.14 -19.02 8.73
N THR A 97 17.20 -18.25 8.99
CA THR A 97 17.10 -16.84 9.42
C THR A 97 16.33 -16.01 8.39
N GLY A 98 16.69 -16.11 7.11
CA GLY A 98 15.95 -15.38 6.06
C GLY A 98 14.50 -15.82 5.94
N PHE A 99 14.20 -17.13 6.00
CA PHE A 99 12.81 -17.60 5.94
C PHE A 99 11.98 -17.18 7.17
N LEU A 100 12.59 -17.18 8.36
CA LEU A 100 11.94 -16.72 9.58
C LEU A 100 11.59 -15.22 9.50
N GLU A 101 12.32 -14.43 8.72
CA GLU A 101 12.02 -13.01 8.49
C GLU A 101 10.63 -12.77 7.88
N LEU A 102 10.05 -13.78 7.22
CA LEU A 102 8.67 -13.74 6.73
C LEU A 102 7.63 -13.68 7.85
N ILE A 103 8.01 -14.07 9.08
CA ILE A 103 7.18 -14.04 10.28
C ILE A 103 7.47 -12.75 11.05
N PRO A 104 6.59 -11.73 10.97
CA PRO A 104 6.83 -10.44 11.58
C PRO A 104 6.97 -10.56 13.10
N LEU A 105 7.87 -9.76 13.68
CA LEU A 105 8.14 -9.63 15.11
C LEU A 105 8.68 -10.87 15.83
N ILE A 106 8.35 -12.09 15.40
CA ILE A 106 8.74 -13.32 16.11
C ILE A 106 9.93 -13.99 15.41
N GLY A 107 9.92 -13.98 14.08
CA GLY A 107 10.93 -14.60 13.24
C GLY A 107 12.38 -14.22 13.55
N PRO A 108 12.75 -12.92 13.54
CA PRO A 108 14.13 -12.48 13.76
C PRO A 108 14.70 -12.93 15.11
N TRP A 109 13.90 -12.81 16.17
CA TRP A 109 14.29 -13.23 17.52
C TRP A 109 14.41 -14.75 17.63
N THR A 110 13.54 -15.48 16.93
CA THR A 110 13.62 -16.95 16.87
C THR A 110 14.89 -17.39 16.16
N ALA A 111 15.24 -16.75 15.03
CA ALA A 111 16.46 -17.02 14.29
C ALA A 111 17.72 -16.75 15.13
N GLY A 112 17.76 -15.60 15.82
CA GLY A 112 18.84 -15.27 16.75
C GLY A 112 18.94 -16.28 17.90
N GLY A 113 17.80 -16.68 18.48
CA GLY A 113 17.74 -17.70 19.53
C GLY A 113 18.31 -19.05 19.07
N ILE A 114 17.98 -19.49 17.85
CA ILE A 114 18.53 -20.72 17.25
C ILE A 114 20.05 -20.60 17.12
N ALA A 115 20.56 -19.50 16.55
CA ALA A 115 21.98 -19.28 16.36
C ALA A 115 22.76 -19.23 17.69
N VAL A 116 22.22 -18.52 18.69
CA VAL A 116 22.79 -18.45 20.05
C VAL A 116 22.82 -19.82 20.72
N THR A 117 21.76 -20.61 20.55
CA THR A 117 21.68 -21.97 21.11
C THR A 117 22.76 -22.86 20.50
N ILE A 118 22.94 -22.82 19.18
CA ILE A 118 23.99 -23.59 18.51
C ILE A 118 25.37 -23.17 19.01
N ALA A 119 25.64 -21.86 19.07
CA ALA A 119 26.90 -21.32 19.57
C ALA A 119 27.22 -21.77 21.01
N LEU A 120 26.20 -21.93 21.85
CA LEU A 120 26.38 -22.34 23.25
C LEU A 120 26.71 -23.84 23.38
N PHE A 121 26.13 -24.68 22.54
CA PHE A 121 26.19 -26.14 22.68
C PHE A 121 27.07 -26.84 21.63
N GLN A 122 27.63 -26.11 20.67
CA GLN A 122 28.54 -26.71 19.69
C GLN A 122 29.83 -27.24 20.35
N PRO A 123 30.47 -28.29 19.78
CA PRO A 123 31.57 -28.99 20.44
C PRO A 123 32.81 -28.12 20.68
N THR A 124 33.08 -27.17 19.78
CA THR A 124 34.26 -26.32 19.81
C THR A 124 33.89 -24.87 19.48
N ALA A 125 34.43 -23.93 20.25
CA ALA A 125 34.38 -22.50 19.91
C ALA A 125 35.72 -22.08 19.28
N PRO A 126 35.70 -21.20 18.27
CA PRO A 126 36.92 -20.67 17.66
C PRO A 126 37.60 -19.61 18.56
N PHE A 127 38.80 -19.19 18.18
CA PHE A 127 39.56 -18.08 18.79
C PHE A 127 39.88 -18.24 20.28
N ASP A 128 40.00 -19.48 20.77
CA ASP A 128 40.21 -19.81 22.19
C ASP A 128 39.12 -19.25 23.12
N TRP A 129 37.93 -18.97 22.57
CA TRP A 129 36.79 -18.46 23.33
C TRP A 129 36.06 -19.58 24.06
N SER A 130 35.33 -19.21 25.11
CA SER A 130 34.31 -20.09 25.68
C SER A 130 33.05 -20.07 24.82
N ASN A 131 32.28 -21.17 24.80
CA ASN A 131 30.97 -21.20 24.12
C ASN A 131 30.02 -20.11 24.62
N THR A 132 30.08 -19.76 25.91
CA THR A 132 29.28 -18.67 26.48
C THR A 132 29.67 -17.32 25.88
N THR A 133 30.97 -17.05 25.72
CA THR A 133 31.46 -15.84 25.06
C THR A 133 30.99 -15.79 23.60
N LEU A 134 31.12 -16.90 22.87
CA LEU A 134 30.67 -17.00 21.48
C LEU A 134 29.15 -16.74 21.36
N ALA A 135 28.34 -17.36 22.22
CA ALA A 135 26.90 -17.18 22.25
C ALA A 135 26.48 -15.71 22.50
N ILE A 136 27.17 -15.01 23.41
CA ILE A 136 26.94 -13.58 23.65
C ILE A 136 27.27 -12.75 22.41
N VAL A 137 28.40 -13.03 21.76
CA VAL A 137 28.82 -12.33 20.52
C VAL A 137 27.82 -12.56 19.40
N ILE A 138 27.35 -13.80 19.20
CA ILE A 138 26.32 -14.13 18.21
C ILE A 138 25.01 -13.42 18.51
N GLY A 139 24.56 -13.40 19.77
CA GLY A 139 23.37 -12.67 20.18
C GLY A 139 23.47 -11.17 19.87
N PHE A 140 24.64 -10.58 20.15
CA PHE A 140 24.91 -9.18 19.79
C PHE A 140 24.92 -8.94 18.28
N ILE A 141 25.50 -9.86 17.49
CA ILE A 141 25.50 -9.76 16.03
C ILE A 141 24.08 -9.81 15.47
N TYR A 142 23.25 -10.76 15.90
CA TYR A 142 21.86 -10.87 15.44
C TYR A 142 21.04 -9.64 15.84
N PHE A 143 21.27 -9.12 17.06
CA PHE A 143 20.68 -7.85 17.48
C PHE A 143 21.14 -6.70 16.57
N ALA A 144 22.44 -6.59 16.28
CA ALA A 144 22.99 -5.57 15.40
C ALA A 144 22.45 -5.68 13.97
N LEU A 145 22.36 -6.89 13.42
CA LEU A 145 21.75 -7.15 12.12
C LEU A 145 20.29 -6.68 12.10
N ARG A 146 19.53 -6.94 13.16
CA ARG A 146 18.15 -6.46 13.28
C ARG A 146 18.06 -4.93 13.32
N GLN A 147 18.93 -4.29 14.09
CA GLN A 147 18.97 -2.82 14.16
C GLN A 147 19.35 -2.20 12.81
N LEU A 148 20.30 -2.81 12.09
CA LEU A 148 20.70 -2.38 10.75
C LEU A 148 19.56 -2.58 9.75
N GLU A 149 18.85 -3.69 9.86
CA GLU A 149 17.69 -4.00 9.05
C GLU A 149 16.58 -2.95 9.22
N ASP A 150 16.18 -2.70 10.47
CA ASP A 150 15.11 -1.74 10.78
C ASP A 150 15.50 -0.30 10.41
N ALA A 151 16.76 0.10 10.62
CA ALA A 151 17.22 1.46 10.38
C ALA A 151 17.56 1.76 8.91
N PHE A 152 18.04 0.78 8.15
CA PHE A 152 18.55 1.00 6.80
C PHE A 152 17.89 0.13 5.75
N VAL A 153 17.82 -1.19 5.97
CA VAL A 153 17.35 -2.12 4.94
C VAL A 153 15.87 -1.93 4.65
N ILE A 154 15.01 -1.89 5.67
CA ILE A 154 13.56 -1.70 5.49
C ILE A 154 13.25 -0.39 4.75
N PRO A 155 13.78 0.78 5.18
CA PRO A 155 13.56 2.04 4.45
C PRO A 155 14.02 2.01 2.99
N LEU A 156 15.13 1.31 2.69
CA LEU A 156 15.71 1.26 1.34
C LEU A 156 14.96 0.27 0.41
N VAL A 157 14.50 -0.84 0.97
CA VAL A 157 13.91 -1.97 0.21
C VAL A 157 12.40 -1.85 0.06
N ILE A 158 11.69 -1.52 1.16
CA ILE A 158 10.23 -1.50 1.20
C ILE A 158 9.68 -0.07 0.98
N GLY A 159 10.49 0.94 1.28
CA GLY A 159 10.10 2.35 1.13
C GLY A 159 8.95 2.78 2.05
N ARG A 160 8.42 3.99 1.82
CA ARG A 160 7.38 4.65 2.65
C ARG A 160 5.97 4.02 2.54
N PHE A 161 5.81 2.89 1.86
CA PHE A 161 4.49 2.44 1.39
C PHE A 161 3.66 1.67 2.41
N VAL A 162 4.21 1.29 3.57
CA VAL A 162 3.45 0.60 4.63
C VAL A 162 3.73 1.23 5.99
N HIS A 163 3.39 2.53 6.15
CA HIS A 163 3.27 3.13 7.48
C HIS A 163 1.99 2.61 8.15
N LEU A 164 2.04 1.39 8.65
CA LEU A 164 1.04 0.86 9.58
C LEU A 164 1.48 1.23 11.00
N ASN A 165 0.53 1.66 11.82
CA ASN A 165 0.80 1.86 13.24
C ASN A 165 1.23 0.50 13.85
N PRO A 166 2.35 0.40 14.58
CA PRO A 166 2.82 -0.85 15.18
C PRO A 166 1.76 -1.58 16.01
N PHE A 167 0.90 -0.84 16.71
CA PHE A 167 -0.23 -1.42 17.45
C PHE A 167 -1.24 -2.12 16.54
N VAL A 168 -1.50 -1.57 15.35
CA VAL A 168 -2.39 -2.19 14.36
C VAL A 168 -1.75 -3.47 13.82
N VAL A 169 -0.44 -3.47 13.57
CA VAL A 169 0.28 -4.68 13.13
C VAL A 169 0.17 -5.79 14.18
N LEU A 170 0.44 -5.48 15.45
CA LEU A 170 0.27 -6.43 16.56
C LEU A 170 -1.16 -6.98 16.64
N PHE A 171 -2.16 -6.11 16.56
CA PHE A 171 -3.55 -6.52 16.65
C PHE A 171 -3.96 -7.44 15.49
N VAL A 172 -3.57 -7.10 14.26
CA VAL A 172 -3.87 -7.93 13.09
C VAL A 172 -3.11 -9.25 13.13
N LEU A 173 -1.88 -9.30 13.65
CA LEU A 173 -1.15 -10.56 13.88
C LEU A 173 -1.92 -11.49 14.80
N VAL A 174 -2.39 -11.00 15.95
CA VAL A 174 -3.16 -11.81 16.90
C VAL A 174 -4.46 -12.33 16.28
N ILE A 175 -5.20 -11.46 15.57
CA ILE A 175 -6.42 -11.87 14.86
C ILE A 175 -6.10 -12.90 13.77
N GLY A 176 -5.10 -12.62 12.94
CA GLY A 176 -4.69 -13.49 11.84
C GLY A 176 -4.31 -14.87 12.35
N THR A 177 -3.46 -14.94 13.38
CA THR A 177 -3.08 -16.22 13.99
C THR A 177 -4.27 -16.96 14.59
N SER A 178 -5.22 -16.25 15.20
CA SER A 178 -6.42 -16.88 15.77
C SER A 178 -7.35 -17.45 14.70
N VAL A 179 -7.42 -16.83 13.52
CA VAL A 179 -8.32 -17.21 12.43
C VAL A 179 -7.72 -18.30 11.52
N ALA A 180 -6.43 -18.19 11.22
CA ALA A 180 -5.77 -19.00 10.19
C ALA A 180 -4.39 -19.55 10.63
N GLY A 181 -4.12 -19.58 11.94
CA GLY A 181 -2.92 -20.18 12.50
C GLY A 181 -1.62 -19.55 11.98
N PRO A 182 -0.56 -20.36 11.73
CA PRO A 182 0.73 -19.87 11.23
C PRO A 182 0.62 -19.09 9.91
N LEU A 183 -0.29 -19.47 9.01
CA LEU A 183 -0.49 -18.71 7.76
C LEU A 183 -1.13 -17.36 8.01
N GLY A 184 -2.09 -17.31 8.94
CA GLY A 184 -2.67 -16.05 9.39
C GLY A 184 -1.62 -15.09 9.90
N LEU A 185 -0.61 -15.57 10.62
CA LEU A 185 0.53 -14.76 11.09
C LEU A 185 1.33 -14.14 9.92
N ILE A 186 1.69 -14.94 8.92
CA ILE A 186 2.46 -14.48 7.75
C ILE A 186 1.65 -13.49 6.89
N LEU A 187 0.36 -13.78 6.70
CA LEU A 187 -0.53 -12.99 5.84
C LEU A 187 -1.10 -11.74 6.53
N SER A 188 -0.93 -11.60 7.83
CA SER A 188 -1.50 -10.49 8.61
C SER A 188 -1.09 -9.11 8.10
N VAL A 189 0.20 -8.90 7.85
CA VAL A 189 0.74 -7.61 7.40
C VAL A 189 0.22 -7.22 6.00
N PRO A 190 0.31 -8.08 4.97
CA PRO A 190 -0.23 -7.71 3.66
C PRO A 190 -1.75 -7.51 3.69
N LEU A 191 -2.51 -8.31 4.46
CA LEU A 191 -3.95 -8.09 4.63
C LEU A 191 -4.25 -6.76 5.33
N ALA A 192 -3.48 -6.39 6.36
CA ALA A 192 -3.61 -5.10 7.02
C ALA A 192 -3.37 -3.93 6.07
N ALA A 193 -2.38 -4.05 5.17
CA ALA A 193 -2.10 -3.06 4.15
C ALA A 193 -3.27 -2.91 3.16
N VAL A 194 -3.83 -4.02 2.68
CA VAL A 194 -5.02 -4.00 1.81
C VAL A 194 -6.22 -3.39 2.53
N LEU A 195 -6.47 -3.79 3.78
CA LEU A 195 -7.56 -3.26 4.58
C LEU A 195 -7.43 -1.74 4.76
N LYS A 196 -6.20 -1.25 5.02
CA LYS A 196 -5.93 0.19 5.10
C LYS A 196 -6.30 0.90 3.81
N ILE A 197 -5.90 0.38 2.65
CA ILE A 197 -6.25 0.97 1.34
C ILE A 197 -7.76 1.03 1.15
N VAL A 198 -8.47 -0.06 1.47
CA VAL A 198 -9.93 -0.13 1.35
C VAL A 198 -10.61 0.87 2.29
N VAL A 199 -10.16 0.96 3.55
CA VAL A 199 -10.70 1.92 4.52
C VAL A 199 -10.43 3.36 4.06
N GLN A 200 -9.24 3.66 3.55
CA GLN A 200 -8.91 4.98 3.01
C GLN A 200 -9.79 5.36 1.82
N PHE A 201 -10.02 4.40 0.90
CA PHE A 201 -10.91 4.58 -0.24
C PHE A 201 -12.35 4.92 0.21
N PHE A 202 -12.90 4.18 1.17
CA PHE A 202 -14.25 4.47 1.67
C PHE A 202 -14.31 5.74 2.52
N HIS A 203 -13.28 6.02 3.32
CA HIS A 203 -13.21 7.26 4.10
C HIS A 203 -13.18 8.48 3.19
N ALA A 204 -12.37 8.46 2.14
CA ALA A 204 -12.35 9.49 1.11
C ALA A 204 -13.73 9.69 0.48
N LYS A 205 -14.47 8.61 0.23
CA LYS A 205 -15.78 8.67 -0.43
C LYS A 205 -16.94 9.07 0.50
N LEU A 206 -16.88 8.69 1.78
CA LEU A 206 -17.98 8.88 2.74
C LEU A 206 -17.83 10.12 3.61
N LEU A 207 -16.59 10.53 3.90
CA LEU A 207 -16.28 11.56 4.90
C LEU A 207 -15.57 12.78 4.34
N ALA A 208 -15.06 12.73 3.10
CA ALA A 208 -14.77 13.98 2.41
C ALA A 208 -16.12 14.67 2.17
N ARG A 209 -16.42 15.68 3.00
CA ARG A 209 -17.32 16.74 2.56
C ARG A 209 -16.72 17.22 1.26
N GLU A 210 -17.46 17.11 0.15
CA GLU A 210 -17.14 17.89 -1.04
C GLU A 210 -16.96 19.33 -0.56
N VAL A 211 -15.72 19.82 -0.47
CA VAL A 211 -15.50 21.26 -0.38
C VAL A 211 -15.96 21.74 -1.75
N ARG A 212 -17.22 22.18 -1.80
CA ARG A 212 -17.80 22.82 -2.97
C ARG A 212 -17.27 24.23 -2.99
N SER A 213 -16.09 24.40 -3.60
CA SER A 213 -15.64 25.74 -3.96
C SER A 213 -16.22 26.06 -5.33
N VAL A 214 -16.74 27.29 -5.44
CA VAL A 214 -17.16 27.84 -6.71
C VAL A 214 -16.08 28.84 -7.09
N GLU A 215 -15.34 28.52 -8.14
CA GLU A 215 -14.24 29.35 -8.62
C GLU A 215 -14.69 30.09 -9.88
N GLU A 216 -14.56 31.41 -9.85
CA GLU A 216 -14.90 32.27 -10.99
C GLU A 216 -13.70 32.36 -11.93
N ILE A 217 -13.90 31.97 -13.19
CA ILE A 217 -12.87 31.94 -14.23
C ILE A 217 -13.15 33.07 -15.21
N ARG A 218 -12.39 34.16 -15.07
CA ARG A 218 -12.49 35.34 -15.94
C ARG A 218 -11.48 35.29 -17.08
N SER A 219 -10.43 34.48 -16.92
CA SER A 219 -9.36 34.29 -17.89
C SER A 219 -8.73 32.90 -17.77
N ALA A 220 -7.94 32.51 -18.77
CA ALA A 220 -7.13 31.29 -18.70
C ALA A 220 -6.12 31.27 -17.52
N VAL A 221 -5.74 32.44 -17.00
CA VAL A 221 -4.82 32.55 -15.84
C VAL A 221 -5.51 32.05 -14.57
N ASP A 222 -6.78 32.38 -14.39
CA ASP A 222 -7.56 31.94 -13.22
C ASP A 222 -7.69 30.41 -13.20
N LEU A 223 -7.82 29.79 -14.39
CA LEU A 223 -7.86 28.33 -14.51
C LEU A 223 -6.54 27.67 -14.06
N VAL A 224 -5.39 28.30 -14.35
CA VAL A 224 -4.08 27.85 -13.87
C VAL A 224 -3.97 28.04 -12.35
N GLN A 225 -4.49 29.14 -11.83
CA GLN A 225 -4.47 29.42 -10.39
C GLN A 225 -5.31 28.39 -9.62
N VAL A 226 -6.51 28.07 -10.10
CA VAL A 226 -7.35 27.02 -9.53
C VAL A 226 -6.66 25.66 -9.61
N ALA A 227 -6.00 25.35 -10.73
CA ALA A 227 -5.23 24.11 -10.82
C ALA A 227 -4.06 24.04 -9.81
N SER A 228 -3.47 25.18 -9.45
CA SER A 228 -2.38 25.20 -8.46
C SER A 228 -2.85 24.83 -7.04
N THR A 229 -4.11 25.08 -6.70
CA THR A 229 -4.68 24.74 -5.37
C THR A 229 -5.08 23.27 -5.25
N PHE A 230 -5.03 22.49 -6.32
CA PHE A 230 -5.40 21.07 -6.31
C PHE A 230 -4.51 20.23 -5.40
N LYS A 231 -3.25 20.64 -5.23
CA LYS A 231 -2.30 19.98 -4.31
C LYS A 231 -2.73 20.08 -2.86
N ASP A 232 -3.44 21.15 -2.50
CA ASP A 232 -3.88 21.43 -1.14
C ASP A 232 -5.26 20.82 -0.83
N HIS A 233 -6.01 20.40 -1.86
CA HIS A 233 -7.38 19.92 -1.74
C HIS A 233 -7.52 18.50 -2.32
N VAL A 234 -7.61 17.49 -1.46
CA VAL A 234 -7.89 16.11 -1.87
C VAL A 234 -9.37 15.81 -1.66
N ASN A 235 -10.06 15.29 -2.67
CA ASN A 235 -11.52 15.04 -2.67
C ASN A 235 -12.40 16.30 -2.59
N ALA A 236 -12.11 17.31 -3.41
CA ALA A 236 -12.97 18.50 -3.55
C ALA A 236 -13.89 18.41 -4.79
N SER A 237 -15.01 19.14 -4.78
CA SER A 237 -15.81 19.36 -5.98
C SER A 237 -15.73 20.84 -6.32
N ILE A 238 -15.13 21.17 -7.47
CA ILE A 238 -14.91 22.55 -7.87
C ILE A 238 -15.84 22.88 -9.03
N VAL A 239 -16.68 23.89 -8.83
CA VAL A 239 -17.54 24.42 -9.88
C VAL A 239 -16.84 25.61 -10.53
N LEU A 240 -16.44 25.46 -11.78
CA LEU A 240 -15.83 26.51 -12.60
C LEU A 240 -16.95 27.37 -13.19
N MET A 241 -17.17 28.56 -12.65
CA MET A 241 -18.04 29.56 -13.28
C MET A 241 -17.24 30.34 -14.31
N ILE A 242 -17.37 29.97 -15.58
CA ILE A 242 -16.56 30.53 -16.67
C ILE A 242 -17.31 31.68 -17.33
N GLU A 243 -16.74 32.89 -17.24
CA GLU A 243 -17.30 34.09 -17.85
C GLU A 243 -17.23 34.05 -19.38
N PRO A 244 -18.14 34.76 -20.08
CA PRO A 244 -18.07 34.86 -21.54
C PRO A 244 -16.73 35.42 -22.02
N GLY A 245 -16.10 34.73 -22.98
CA GLY A 245 -14.81 35.13 -23.53
C GLY A 245 -13.58 34.83 -22.65
N ALA A 246 -13.76 34.22 -21.47
CA ALA A 246 -12.66 33.86 -20.58
C ALA A 246 -11.72 32.79 -21.17
N LEU A 247 -12.25 31.92 -22.04
CA LEU A 247 -11.52 30.85 -22.70
C LEU A 247 -11.78 30.87 -24.21
N THR A 248 -10.72 30.65 -24.98
CA THR A 248 -10.74 30.52 -26.44
C THR A 248 -10.23 29.14 -26.86
N TRP A 249 -10.35 28.81 -28.15
CA TRP A 249 -9.89 27.52 -28.69
C TRP A 249 -8.39 27.25 -28.46
N GLU A 250 -7.58 28.29 -28.32
CA GLU A 250 -6.15 28.16 -28.01
C GLU A 250 -5.91 27.58 -26.61
N ASN A 251 -6.90 27.68 -25.71
CA ASN A 251 -6.79 27.20 -24.33
C ASN A 251 -7.14 25.70 -24.19
N LEU A 252 -7.55 24.98 -25.24
CA LEU A 252 -7.91 23.56 -25.14
C LEU A 252 -6.83 22.69 -24.46
N PRO A 253 -5.54 22.79 -24.80
CA PRO A 253 -4.49 22.00 -24.15
C PRO A 253 -4.33 22.34 -22.67
N LEU A 254 -4.65 23.58 -22.27
CA LEU A 254 -4.65 23.97 -20.87
C LEU A 254 -5.81 23.31 -20.13
N VAL A 255 -7.04 23.40 -20.66
CA VAL A 255 -8.24 22.81 -20.03
C VAL A 255 -8.07 21.29 -19.87
N GLN A 256 -7.51 20.60 -20.86
CA GLN A 256 -7.22 19.16 -20.78
C GLN A 256 -6.19 18.81 -19.70
N ARG A 257 -5.13 19.63 -19.55
CA ARG A 257 -4.15 19.45 -18.47
C ARG A 257 -4.77 19.67 -17.10
N VAL A 258 -5.59 20.71 -16.95
CA VAL A 258 -6.29 20.99 -15.68
C VAL A 258 -7.24 19.85 -15.33
N ALA A 259 -7.97 19.30 -16.30
CA ALA A 259 -8.84 18.15 -16.09
C ALA A 259 -8.06 16.90 -15.65
N ALA A 260 -6.91 16.64 -16.29
CA ALA A 260 -6.04 15.51 -15.91
C ALA A 260 -5.45 15.69 -14.50
N GLU A 261 -4.98 16.89 -14.16
CA GLU A 261 -4.43 17.20 -12.83
C GLU A 261 -5.50 17.07 -11.74
N ALA A 262 -6.74 17.53 -12.00
CA ALA A 262 -7.86 17.35 -11.10
C ALA A 262 -8.16 15.87 -10.85
N GLU A 263 -8.11 15.05 -11.91
CA GLU A 263 -8.32 13.61 -11.80
C GLU A 263 -7.24 12.90 -10.97
N GLU A 264 -5.99 13.38 -11.02
CA GLU A 264 -4.88 12.90 -10.18
C GLU A 264 -5.08 13.21 -8.69
N HIS A 265 -5.70 14.36 -8.37
CA HIS A 265 -5.94 14.83 -7.00
C HIS A 265 -7.34 14.47 -6.45
N TYR A 266 -8.10 13.64 -7.15
CA TYR A 266 -9.47 13.25 -6.80
C TYR A 266 -10.44 14.43 -6.72
N ILE A 267 -10.26 15.44 -7.58
CA ILE A 267 -11.11 16.62 -7.64
C ILE A 267 -12.15 16.44 -8.75
N VAL A 268 -13.43 16.64 -8.40
CA VAL A 268 -14.54 16.61 -9.35
C VAL A 268 -14.78 18.02 -9.89
N LEU A 269 -14.39 18.25 -11.14
CA LEU A 269 -14.67 19.51 -11.85
C LEU A 269 -16.08 19.50 -12.45
N SER A 270 -16.75 20.65 -12.46
CA SER A 270 -17.94 20.90 -13.27
C SER A 270 -17.89 22.34 -13.75
N ALA A 271 -18.23 22.59 -15.01
CA ALA A 271 -18.21 23.93 -15.57
C ALA A 271 -19.63 24.47 -15.75
N VAL A 272 -19.81 25.75 -15.42
CA VAL A 272 -21.05 26.50 -15.62
C VAL A 272 -20.70 27.74 -16.42
N THR A 273 -21.28 27.88 -17.61
CA THR A 273 -20.91 28.99 -18.51
C THR A 273 -22.05 29.36 -19.44
N PRO A 274 -22.22 30.66 -19.78
CA PRO A 274 -23.17 31.09 -20.79
C PRO A 274 -22.54 31.05 -22.20
N ASP A 275 -21.24 30.78 -22.31
CA ASP A 275 -20.46 30.82 -23.54
C ASP A 275 -20.36 29.42 -24.17
N GLY A 276 -20.83 29.33 -25.42
CA GLY A 276 -20.80 28.08 -26.17
C GLY A 276 -19.39 27.55 -26.43
N ILE A 277 -18.40 28.42 -26.60
CA ILE A 277 -17.00 28.01 -26.83
C ILE A 277 -16.44 27.40 -25.54
N ALA A 278 -16.54 28.12 -24.42
CA ALA A 278 -16.08 27.64 -23.12
C ALA A 278 -16.75 26.31 -22.72
N GLY A 279 -18.07 26.20 -22.94
CA GLY A 279 -18.83 24.97 -22.67
C GLY A 279 -18.37 23.80 -23.53
N THR A 280 -18.05 24.05 -24.80
CA THR A 280 -17.54 23.00 -25.70
C THR A 280 -16.12 22.56 -25.30
N LEU A 281 -15.25 23.49 -24.91
CA LEU A 281 -13.89 23.20 -24.44
C LEU A 281 -13.89 22.36 -23.17
N ALA A 282 -14.70 22.73 -22.18
CA ALA A 282 -14.84 21.95 -20.94
C ALA A 282 -15.38 20.54 -21.23
N THR A 283 -16.40 20.43 -22.08
CA THR A 283 -16.94 19.12 -22.50
C THR A 283 -15.88 18.28 -23.22
N ALA A 284 -15.08 18.88 -24.10
CA ALA A 284 -13.99 18.22 -24.83
C ALA A 284 -12.85 17.75 -23.91
N ALA A 285 -12.65 18.42 -22.78
CA ALA A 285 -11.71 18.02 -21.73
C ALA A 285 -12.31 16.98 -20.75
N GLY A 286 -13.56 16.55 -20.95
CA GLY A 286 -14.24 15.60 -20.07
C GLY A 286 -14.82 16.23 -18.79
N ILE A 287 -14.91 17.56 -18.72
CA ILE A 287 -15.52 18.29 -17.61
C ILE A 287 -17.03 18.43 -17.90
N PRO A 288 -17.94 17.92 -17.04
CA PRO A 288 -19.37 18.12 -17.19
C PRO A 288 -19.74 19.61 -17.25
N THR A 289 -20.57 19.99 -18.21
CA THR A 289 -20.94 21.40 -18.43
C THR A 289 -22.43 21.65 -18.26
N THR A 290 -22.78 22.79 -17.66
CA THR A 290 -24.14 23.30 -17.56
C THR A 290 -24.18 24.69 -18.20
N SER A 291 -25.00 24.86 -19.24
CA SER A 291 -25.21 26.18 -19.84
C SER A 291 -26.23 26.98 -19.04
N VAL A 292 -25.94 28.25 -18.79
CA VAL A 292 -26.84 29.17 -18.06
C VAL A 292 -27.16 30.37 -18.96
N PRO A 293 -28.42 30.83 -19.03
CA PRO A 293 -28.75 32.04 -19.79
C PRO A 293 -27.94 33.25 -19.31
N SER A 294 -27.47 34.07 -20.24
CA SER A 294 -26.47 35.14 -20.04
C SER A 294 -26.79 36.16 -18.94
N GLY A 295 -28.04 36.24 -18.49
CA GLY A 295 -28.51 37.16 -17.44
C GLY A 295 -28.57 36.61 -16.01
N ARG A 296 -28.22 35.34 -15.74
CA ARG A 296 -28.38 34.72 -14.39
C ARG A 296 -27.10 34.54 -13.57
N LEU A 297 -25.92 34.70 -14.16
CA LEU A 297 -24.64 34.53 -13.42
C LEU A 297 -24.42 35.65 -12.38
N ALA A 298 -24.94 36.86 -12.65
CA ALA A 298 -24.86 38.00 -11.74
C ALA A 298 -25.59 37.80 -10.39
N VAL A 299 -26.51 36.83 -10.29
CA VAL A 299 -27.33 36.62 -9.08
C VAL A 299 -26.71 35.56 -8.14
N GLY A 300 -25.90 34.62 -8.67
CA GLY A 300 -25.30 33.55 -7.87
C GLY A 300 -24.13 34.01 -6.99
N ALA A 301 -23.31 34.94 -7.48
CA ALA A 301 -22.15 35.45 -6.76
C ALA A 301 -22.51 36.31 -5.54
N GLN A 302 -23.70 36.93 -5.51
CA GLN A 302 -24.14 37.77 -4.39
C GLN A 302 -24.64 36.98 -3.18
N ILE A 303 -24.98 35.70 -3.32
CA ILE A 303 -25.56 34.91 -2.23
C ILE A 303 -24.48 34.35 -1.28
N HIS A 304 -23.21 34.27 -1.70
CA HIS A 304 -22.10 33.81 -0.84
C HIS A 304 -21.25 34.92 -0.22
N ALA A 305 -21.42 36.18 -0.64
CA ALA A 305 -20.71 37.32 -0.03
C ALA A 305 -21.44 37.88 1.21
N GLY A 306 -22.57 37.29 1.62
CA GLY A 306 -23.48 37.85 2.63
C GLY A 306 -23.95 36.89 3.72
N SER A 307 -23.29 35.75 3.96
CA SER A 307 -23.60 34.84 5.07
C SER A 307 -22.37 34.39 5.83
#